data_AF-A0A660Y6D1-F1
#
_entry.id   AF-A0A660Y6D1-F1
#
_cell.length_a   1.000
_cell.length_b   1.000
_cell.length_c   1.000
_cell.angle_alpha   90.00
_cell.angle_beta   90.00
_cell.angle_gamma   90.00
#
_symmetry.space_group_name_H-M   'P 1'
#
loop_
_entity.id
_entity.type
_entity.pdbx_description
1 polymer ?
#
loop_
_entity_poly.entity_id
_entity_poly.type
_entity_poly.pdbx_seq_one_letter_code
_entity_poly.pdbx_strand_id
1 'polypeptide(L)'
;MGLVCFEGGTRGIYEGDLPEPAVRMPKVVGTEGKLDVGEGGLVLLHRDGEAGWREITPPPVETDQYQELIDWIEGKVPEHRSSGRQARYTMEIMMAIYESLRIKNVVVMPLRTRKSPLDMMVEDGTLPVLKPGRYDIRTPFPEQTGP
;
A
#
# COMPACT_ATOMS: atom_id res chain seq x y z
N MET A 1 8.74 5.25 -4.03
CA MET A 1 8.73 3.89 -4.60
C MET A 1 9.39 2.92 -3.63
N GLY A 2 8.79 1.76 -3.41
CA GLY A 2 9.40 0.63 -2.69
C GLY A 2 9.36 -0.64 -3.54
N LEU A 3 10.44 -1.41 -3.55
CA LEU A 3 10.52 -2.71 -4.20
C LEU A 3 10.64 -3.79 -3.13
N VAL A 4 9.71 -4.74 -3.13
CA VAL A 4 9.61 -5.80 -2.11
C VAL A 4 9.73 -7.16 -2.80
N CYS A 5 10.56 -8.04 -2.25
CA CYS A 5 10.64 -9.44 -2.67
C CYS A 5 9.96 -10.31 -1.60
N PHE A 6 8.96 -11.08 -2.01
CA PHE A 6 8.22 -11.99 -1.12
C PHE A 6 8.82 -13.39 -1.16
N GLU A 7 8.52 -14.16 -0.10
CA GLU A 7 8.72 -15.60 -0.13
C GLU A 7 7.98 -16.20 -1.35
N GLY A 8 8.66 -17.08 -2.09
CA GLY A 8 8.17 -17.59 -3.39
C GLY A 8 8.63 -16.79 -4.62
N GLY A 9 9.35 -15.68 -4.44
CA GLY A 9 9.98 -14.94 -5.54
C GLY A 9 9.10 -13.89 -6.21
N THR A 10 7.85 -13.73 -5.78
CA THR A 10 6.97 -12.65 -6.21
C THR A 10 7.58 -11.31 -5.82
N ARG A 11 7.47 -10.32 -6.72
CA ARG A 11 7.97 -8.96 -6.49
C ARG A 11 6.81 -7.98 -6.47
N GLY A 12 6.76 -7.14 -5.46
CA GLY A 12 5.82 -6.04 -5.34
C GLY A 12 6.51 -4.70 -5.58
N ILE A 13 5.86 -3.83 -6.34
CA ILE A 13 6.25 -2.43 -6.48
C ILE A 13 5.17 -1.58 -5.80
N TYR A 14 5.58 -0.78 -4.84
CA TYR A 14 4.71 0.20 -4.18
C TYR A 14 5.09 1.60 -4.64
N GLU A 15 4.12 2.33 -5.17
CA GLU A 15 4.25 3.72 -5.57
C GLU A 15 3.13 4.52 -4.92
N GLY A 16 3.48 5.71 -4.42
CA GLY A 16 2.58 6.62 -3.73
C GLY A 16 3.00 8.05 -4.05
N ASP A 17 2.06 8.99 -3.87
CA ASP A 17 2.24 10.41 -4.20
C ASP A 17 2.71 10.64 -5.65
N LEU A 18 2.13 9.89 -6.59
CA LEU A 18 2.41 10.03 -8.02
C LEU A 18 1.76 11.31 -8.59
N PRO A 19 2.43 12.01 -9.53
CA PRO A 19 1.81 13.12 -10.25
C PRO A 19 0.70 12.62 -11.19
N GLU A 20 -0.17 13.54 -11.60
CA GLU A 20 -1.16 13.26 -12.66
C GLU A 20 -0.45 12.93 -13.99
N PRO A 21 -1.03 12.04 -14.83
CA PRO A 21 -2.30 11.34 -14.62
C PRO A 21 -2.18 10.18 -13.61
N ALA A 22 -3.21 10.00 -12.78
CA ALA A 22 -3.27 8.88 -11.83
C ALA A 22 -3.02 7.51 -12.50
N VAL A 23 -2.08 6.75 -11.94
CA VAL A 23 -1.82 5.38 -12.37
C VAL A 23 -2.83 4.45 -11.72
N ARG A 24 -3.61 3.74 -12.55
CA ARG A 24 -4.56 2.72 -12.04
C ARG A 24 -3.78 1.49 -11.58
N MET A 25 -3.97 1.17 -10.30
CA MET A 25 -3.35 0.07 -9.59
C MET A 25 -4.44 -0.72 -8.85
N PRO A 26 -4.27 -2.02 -8.57
CA PRO A 26 -3.06 -2.82 -8.82
C PRO A 26 -2.96 -3.36 -10.25
N LYS A 27 -1.73 -3.54 -10.73
CA LYS A 27 -1.40 -4.36 -11.90
C LYS A 27 -0.75 -5.65 -11.43
N VAL A 28 -1.23 -6.79 -11.89
CA VAL A 28 -0.70 -8.11 -11.50
C VAL A 28 -0.21 -8.83 -12.75
N VAL A 29 1.02 -9.32 -12.71
CA VAL A 29 1.61 -10.12 -13.79
C VAL A 29 1.90 -11.50 -13.24
N GLY A 30 1.31 -12.51 -13.86
CA GLY A 30 1.53 -13.93 -13.56
C GLY A 30 2.28 -14.63 -14.69
N THR A 31 2.42 -15.95 -14.56
CA THR A 31 3.09 -16.81 -15.56
C THR A 31 2.24 -17.06 -16.80
N GLU A 32 0.95 -16.77 -16.76
CA GLU A 32 -0.01 -17.04 -17.85
C GLU A 32 -0.67 -15.78 -18.40
N GLY A 33 -0.24 -14.60 -17.92
CA GLY A 33 -0.82 -13.34 -18.35
C GLY A 33 -0.86 -12.26 -17.27
N LYS A 34 -1.82 -11.35 -17.41
CA LYS A 34 -1.85 -10.08 -16.67
C LYS A 34 -3.28 -9.72 -16.26
N LEU A 35 -3.38 -9.06 -15.11
CA LEU A 35 -4.59 -8.38 -14.64
C LEU A 35 -4.32 -6.88 -14.53
N ASP A 36 -5.28 -6.08 -14.96
CA ASP A 36 -5.28 -4.62 -14.85
C ASP A 36 -6.66 -4.10 -14.44
N VAL A 37 -6.74 -2.83 -14.05
CA VAL A 37 -7.97 -2.17 -13.62
C VAL A 37 -8.54 -1.33 -14.77
N GLY A 38 -9.72 -1.73 -15.24
CA GLY A 38 -10.48 -1.03 -16.29
C GLY A 38 -11.29 0.14 -15.76
N GLU A 39 -12.09 0.76 -16.65
CA GLU A 39 -13.06 1.78 -16.25
C GLU A 39 -14.24 1.19 -15.48
N GLY A 40 -14.87 1.99 -14.62
CA GLY A 40 -16.07 1.56 -13.89
C GLY A 40 -15.87 0.36 -12.95
N GLY A 41 -14.63 0.04 -12.56
CA GLY A 41 -14.33 -1.11 -11.71
C GLY A 41 -14.25 -2.45 -12.44
N LEU A 42 -14.20 -2.45 -13.78
CA LEU A 42 -13.92 -3.67 -14.55
C LEU A 42 -12.53 -4.21 -14.25
N VAL A 43 -12.39 -5.53 -14.29
CA VAL A 43 -11.10 -6.22 -14.30
C VAL A 43 -10.74 -6.54 -15.74
N LEU A 44 -9.56 -6.12 -16.17
CA LEU A 44 -9.01 -6.46 -17.49
C LEU A 44 -8.12 -7.70 -17.33
N LEU A 45 -8.46 -8.78 -18.03
CA LEU A 45 -7.66 -10.01 -18.08
C LEU A 45 -7.02 -10.15 -19.47
N HIS A 46 -5.70 -10.28 -19.50
CA HIS A 46 -4.97 -10.67 -20.70
C HIS A 46 -4.31 -12.04 -20.43
N ARG A 47 -4.52 -13.00 -21.33
CA ARG A 47 -3.79 -14.28 -21.30
C ARG A 47 -2.76 -14.33 -22.42
N ASP A 48 -1.61 -14.91 -22.12
CA ASP A 48 -0.54 -15.01 -23.11
C ASP A 48 -0.99 -15.90 -24.28
N GLY A 49 -0.77 -15.43 -25.51
CA GLY A 49 -1.23 -16.10 -26.73
C GLY A 49 -2.66 -15.75 -27.17
N GLU A 50 -3.44 -15.02 -26.36
CA GLU A 50 -4.73 -14.45 -26.78
C GLU A 50 -4.53 -13.01 -27.30
N ALA A 51 -5.39 -12.60 -28.23
CA ALA A 51 -5.38 -11.23 -28.74
C ALA A 51 -6.29 -10.33 -27.88
N GLY A 52 -5.70 -9.30 -27.27
CA GLY A 52 -6.43 -8.25 -26.57
C GLY A 52 -6.79 -8.56 -25.11
N TRP A 53 -7.53 -7.64 -24.50
CA TRP A 53 -8.00 -7.75 -23.12
C TRP A 53 -9.44 -8.26 -23.09
N ARG A 54 -9.71 -9.18 -22.16
CA ARG A 54 -11.07 -9.54 -21.77
C ARG A 54 -11.50 -8.67 -20.60
N GLU A 55 -12.63 -8.00 -20.76
CA GLU A 55 -13.27 -7.28 -19.67
C GLU A 55 -14.12 -8.23 -18.82
N ILE A 56 -13.95 -8.14 -17.51
CA ILE A 56 -14.67 -8.93 -16.52
C ILE A 56 -15.34 -7.96 -15.56
N THR A 57 -16.67 -8.05 -15.47
CA THR A 57 -17.41 -7.40 -14.39
C THR A 57 -17.19 -8.21 -13.12
N PRO A 58 -16.58 -7.63 -12.06
CA PRO A 58 -16.43 -8.34 -10.81
C PRO A 58 -17.80 -8.64 -10.21
N PRO A 59 -17.93 -9.73 -9.42
CA PRO A 59 -19.14 -9.97 -8.67
C PRO A 59 -19.44 -8.79 -7.72
N PRO A 60 -20.72 -8.54 -7.39
CA PRO A 60 -21.06 -7.52 -6.42
C PRO A 60 -20.36 -7.80 -5.09
N VAL A 61 -19.94 -6.74 -4.42
CA VAL A 61 -19.37 -6.84 -3.07
C VAL A 61 -20.49 -7.22 -2.11
N GLU A 62 -20.40 -8.42 -1.51
CA GLU A 62 -21.47 -8.97 -0.66
C GLU A 62 -21.58 -8.28 0.71
N THR A 63 -20.50 -7.66 1.19
CA THR A 63 -20.45 -6.95 2.48
C THR A 63 -19.49 -5.77 2.43
N ASP A 64 -19.84 -4.69 3.10
CA ASP A 64 -18.95 -3.55 3.28
C ASP A 64 -18.08 -3.69 4.55
N GLN A 65 -17.08 -2.81 4.65
CA GLN A 65 -16.12 -2.82 5.76
C GLN A 65 -16.78 -2.54 7.13
N TYR A 66 -17.88 -1.80 7.19
CA TYR A 66 -18.59 -1.51 8.43
C TYR A 66 -19.37 -2.73 8.91
N GLN A 67 -20.07 -3.41 8.00
CA GLN A 67 -20.80 -4.63 8.36
C GLN A 67 -19.85 -5.73 8.82
N GLU A 68 -18.69 -5.89 8.18
CA GLU A 68 -17.68 -6.84 8.65
C GLU A 68 -17.12 -6.50 10.02
N LEU A 69 -16.95 -5.20 10.31
CA LEU A 69 -16.53 -4.73 11.63
C LEU A 69 -17.58 -5.07 12.68
N ILE A 70 -18.87 -4.87 12.37
CA ILE A 70 -19.98 -5.27 13.24
C ILE A 70 -19.95 -6.79 13.48
N ASP A 71 -19.83 -7.58 12.42
CA ASP A 71 -19.83 -9.04 12.51
C ASP A 71 -18.66 -9.56 13.35
N TRP A 72 -17.51 -8.91 13.29
CA TRP A 72 -16.37 -9.22 14.15
C TRP A 72 -16.64 -8.84 15.62
N ILE A 73 -17.18 -7.64 15.87
CA ILE A 73 -17.55 -7.18 17.23
C ILE A 73 -18.60 -8.11 17.86
N GLU A 74 -19.57 -8.57 17.07
CA GLU A 74 -20.63 -9.48 17.50
C GLU A 74 -20.18 -10.95 17.56
N GLY A 75 -18.93 -11.26 17.20
CA GLY A 75 -18.37 -12.60 17.25
C GLY A 75 -18.89 -13.57 16.19
N LYS A 76 -19.54 -13.07 15.13
CA LYS A 76 -19.98 -13.88 13.98
C LYS A 76 -18.81 -14.34 13.11
N VAL A 77 -17.75 -13.54 13.07
CA VAL A 77 -16.48 -13.89 12.42
C VAL A 77 -15.32 -13.81 13.41
N PRO A 78 -14.31 -14.70 13.29
CA PRO A 78 -13.22 -14.77 14.26
C PRO A 78 -12.23 -13.60 14.17
N GLU A 79 -12.11 -12.98 12.99
CA GLU A 79 -11.16 -11.89 12.73
C GLU A 79 -11.65 -11.01 11.57
N HIS A 80 -11.50 -9.70 11.72
CA HIS A 80 -11.75 -8.73 10.66
C HIS A 80 -10.61 -8.74 9.63
N ARG A 81 -10.89 -8.63 8.32
CA ARG A 81 -9.83 -8.65 7.28
C ARG A 81 -8.75 -7.57 7.45
N SER A 82 -9.12 -6.42 8.00
CA SER A 82 -8.20 -5.33 8.38
C SER A 82 -7.77 -5.43 9.85
N SER A 83 -7.36 -6.62 10.31
CA SER A 83 -6.98 -6.81 11.71
C SER A 83 -5.67 -6.10 12.06
N GLY A 84 -5.43 -5.94 13.37
CA GLY A 84 -4.15 -5.42 13.88
C GLY A 84 -2.93 -6.26 13.47
N ARG A 85 -3.11 -7.56 13.20
CA ARG A 85 -2.03 -8.43 12.69
C ARG A 85 -1.66 -8.06 11.26
N GLN A 86 -2.65 -7.86 10.39
CA GLN A 86 -2.41 -7.39 9.02
C GLN A 86 -1.76 -6.00 9.02
N ALA A 87 -2.28 -5.08 9.85
CA ALA A 87 -1.71 -3.74 10.00
C ALA A 87 -0.24 -3.78 10.45
N ARG A 88 0.12 -4.69 11.35
CA ARG A 88 1.53 -4.89 11.77
C ARG A 88 2.42 -5.27 10.60
N TYR A 89 2.02 -6.23 9.75
CA TYR A 89 2.82 -6.62 8.58
C TYR A 89 2.98 -5.46 7.60
N THR A 90 1.90 -4.72 7.33
CA THR A 90 1.96 -3.52 6.48
C THR A 90 2.93 -2.49 7.04
N MET A 91 2.89 -2.22 8.35
CA MET A 91 3.82 -1.27 8.97
C MET A 91 5.26 -1.74 8.94
N GLU A 92 5.52 -3.04 9.12
CA GLU A 92 6.87 -3.57 9.00
C GLU A 92 7.43 -3.39 7.59
N ILE A 93 6.63 -3.61 6.54
CA ILE A 93 7.01 -3.37 5.15
C ILE A 93 7.28 -1.88 4.90
N MET A 94 6.39 -0.98 5.35
CA MET A 94 6.56 0.46 5.19
C MET A 94 7.84 0.96 5.88
N MET A 95 8.09 0.51 7.11
CA MET A 95 9.30 0.86 7.85
C MET A 95 10.55 0.27 7.18
N ALA A 96 10.49 -0.93 6.61
CA ALA A 96 11.59 -1.51 5.86
C ALA A 96 11.92 -0.70 4.58
N ILE A 97 10.91 -0.13 3.90
CA ILE A 97 11.13 0.77 2.76
C ILE A 97 11.87 2.04 3.22
N TYR A 98 11.45 2.67 4.31
CA TYR A 98 12.12 3.85 4.84
C TYR A 98 13.54 3.53 5.34
N GLU A 99 13.72 2.40 6.00
CA GLU A 99 15.04 1.94 6.43
C GLU A 99 15.95 1.68 5.23
N SER A 100 15.45 1.05 4.17
CA SER A 100 16.20 0.81 2.94
C SER A 100 16.70 2.11 2.31
N LEU A 101 15.86 3.15 2.31
CA LEU A 101 16.24 4.49 1.87
C LEU A 101 17.35 5.08 2.76
N ARG A 102 17.20 4.98 4.09
CA ARG A 102 18.17 5.49 5.07
C ARG A 102 19.55 4.84 4.93
N ILE A 103 19.60 3.51 4.82
CA ILE A 103 20.86 2.75 4.75
C ILE A 103 21.38 2.56 3.31
N LYS A 104 20.59 2.95 2.31
CA LYS A 104 20.86 2.76 0.87
C LYS A 104 21.18 1.30 0.51
N ASN A 105 20.45 0.37 1.12
CA ASN A 105 20.68 -1.07 0.96
C ASN A 105 19.37 -1.85 1.15
N VAL A 106 19.38 -3.13 0.76
CA VAL A 106 18.25 -4.04 0.97
C VAL A 106 18.08 -4.32 2.46
N VAL A 107 16.84 -4.24 2.93
CA VAL A 107 16.45 -4.65 4.28
C VAL A 107 15.95 -6.09 4.23
N VAL A 108 16.55 -6.96 5.02
CA VAL A 108 16.13 -8.36 5.17
C VAL A 108 15.22 -8.46 6.39
N MET A 109 14.01 -8.98 6.18
CA MET A 109 12.99 -9.15 7.22
C MET A 109 13.38 -10.29 8.19
N PRO A 110 12.96 -10.26 9.47
CA PRO A 110 12.17 -9.19 10.09
C PRO A 110 12.97 -7.91 10.31
N LEU A 111 12.28 -6.77 10.33
CA LEU A 111 12.91 -5.47 10.54
C LEU A 111 13.58 -5.44 11.93
N ARG A 112 14.88 -5.17 11.95
CA ARG A 112 15.68 -5.12 13.20
C ARG A 112 15.68 -3.74 13.85
N THR A 113 15.51 -2.70 13.05
CA THR A 113 15.52 -1.30 13.51
C THR A 113 14.24 -1.04 14.30
N ARG A 114 14.40 -0.69 15.59
CA ARG A 114 13.26 -0.50 16.52
C ARG A 114 12.73 0.93 16.56
N LYS A 115 13.54 1.90 16.15
CA LYS A 115 13.14 3.30 16.04
C LYS A 115 12.57 3.54 14.64
N SER A 116 11.63 4.47 14.51
CA SER A 116 11.13 4.94 13.21
C SER A 116 12.31 5.39 12.33
N PRO A 117 12.53 4.78 11.14
CA PRO A 117 13.60 5.20 10.24
C PRO A 117 13.42 6.64 9.74
N LEU A 118 12.18 7.10 9.59
CA LEU A 118 11.89 8.49 9.24
C LEU A 118 12.34 9.46 10.34
N ASP A 119 12.07 9.13 11.62
CA ASP A 119 12.51 9.98 12.74
C ASP A 119 14.03 10.06 12.78
N MET A 120 14.72 8.93 12.56
CA MET A 120 16.17 8.88 12.49
C MET A 120 16.72 9.76 11.35
N MET A 121 16.08 9.71 10.17
CA MET A 121 16.47 10.54 9.03
C MET A 121 16.22 12.04 9.26
N VAL A 122 15.20 12.40 10.04
CA VAL A 122 14.98 13.80 10.43
C VAL A 122 16.05 14.25 11.42
N GLU A 123 16.36 13.42 12.42
CA GLU A 123 17.36 13.74 13.45
C GLU A 123 18.78 13.85 12.91
N ASP A 124 19.17 13.01 11.95
CA ASP A 124 20.49 13.05 11.33
C ASP A 124 20.61 14.05 10.16
N GLY A 125 19.51 14.73 9.83
CA GLY A 125 19.44 15.74 8.79
C GLY A 125 19.30 15.20 7.36
N THR A 126 19.19 13.89 7.17
CA THR A 126 18.92 13.29 5.85
C THR A 126 17.59 13.75 5.26
N LEU A 127 16.55 13.87 6.10
CA LEU A 127 15.24 14.38 5.72
C LEU A 127 15.03 15.79 6.31
N PRO A 128 15.03 16.85 5.50
CA PRO A 128 14.90 18.21 6.01
C PRO A 128 13.47 18.50 6.48
N VAL A 129 13.34 19.20 7.61
CA VAL A 129 12.06 19.75 8.06
C VAL A 129 11.73 20.99 7.23
N LEU A 130 10.70 20.90 6.39
CA LEU A 130 10.29 22.01 5.51
C LEU A 130 9.42 23.05 6.23
N LYS A 131 8.56 22.62 7.14
CA LYS A 131 7.67 23.47 7.94
C LYS A 131 7.97 23.23 9.42
N PRO A 132 8.66 24.16 10.10
CA PRO A 132 8.96 24.03 11.52
C PRO A 132 7.71 24.02 12.39
N GLY A 133 7.78 23.35 13.54
CA GLY A 133 6.71 23.29 14.53
C GLY A 133 6.18 21.87 14.75
N ARG A 134 5.21 21.75 15.67
CA ARG A 134 4.58 20.46 15.96
C ARG A 134 3.63 20.10 14.83
N TYR A 135 3.80 18.92 14.26
CA TYR A 135 2.83 18.35 13.33
C TYR A 135 1.54 17.97 14.07
N ASP A 136 0.39 18.45 13.60
CA ASP A 136 -0.94 18.04 14.07
C ASP A 136 -1.74 17.48 12.90
N ILE A 137 -1.97 16.16 12.91
CA ILE A 137 -2.72 15.45 11.86
C ILE A 137 -4.17 15.91 11.72
N ARG A 138 -4.71 16.63 12.72
CA ARG A 138 -6.07 17.18 12.70
C ARG A 138 -6.13 18.58 12.10
N THR A 139 -4.97 19.22 11.92
CA THR A 139 -4.89 20.52 11.26
C THR A 139 -4.72 20.27 9.77
N PRO A 140 -5.69 20.68 8.93
CA PRO A 140 -5.56 20.54 7.49
C PRO A 140 -4.33 21.34 7.02
N PHE A 141 -3.65 20.82 6.00
CA PHE A 141 -2.56 21.57 5.40
C PHE A 141 -3.11 22.89 4.80
N PRO A 142 -2.36 24.00 4.83
CA PRO A 142 -2.82 25.29 4.30
C PRO A 142 -3.27 25.21 2.83
N GLU A 143 -2.70 24.28 2.06
CA GLU A 143 -3.06 24.04 0.67
C GLU A 143 -4.38 23.26 0.51
N GLN A 144 -4.86 22.61 1.57
CA GLN A 144 -6.11 21.87 1.64
C GLN A 144 -7.26 22.71 2.22
N THR A 145 -6.94 23.84 2.84
CA THR A 145 -7.92 24.88 3.18
C THR A 145 -8.11 25.79 1.97
N GLY A 146 -8.85 25.31 0.97
CA GLY A 146 -9.47 26.20 -0.02
C GLY A 146 -10.55 27.09 0.62
N PRO A 147 -11.05 28.13 -0.07
CA PRO A 147 -12.08 29.03 0.46
C PRO A 147 -13.36 28.31 0.90
#